data_AF-W2D1Z9-F1
#
_entry.id   AF-W2D1Z9-F1
#
_cell.length_a   1.000
_cell.length_b   1.000
_cell.length_c   1.000
_cell.angle_alpha   90.00
_cell.angle_beta   90.00
_cell.angle_gamma   90.00
#
_symmetry.space_group_name_H-M   'P 1'
#
loop_
_entity.id
_entity.type
_entity.pdbx_description
1 polymer ?
#
loop_
_entity_poly.entity_id
_entity_poly.type
_entity_poly.pdbx_seq_one_letter_code
_entity_poly.pdbx_strand_id
1 'polypeptide(L)' 'MKKKILNTIWVMGVLSIAVFCLSACDHELDIQQAYPFTIETMPVQKHIAKGQTAEIRCTLKRQGRFEDARYTI' A
#
# COMPACT_ATOMS: atom_id res chain seq x y z
N MET A 1 -39.38 39.40 6.21
CA MET A 1 -39.45 37.95 6.48
C MET A 1 -38.80 37.10 5.38
N LYS A 2 -39.09 37.33 4.09
CA LYS A 2 -38.54 36.56 2.95
C LYS A 2 -37.00 36.48 2.87
N LYS A 3 -36.29 37.60 3.14
CA LYS A 3 -34.81 37.64 3.11
C LYS A 3 -34.15 36.78 4.20
N LYS A 4 -34.77 36.68 5.40
CA LYS A 4 -34.25 35.84 6.50
C LYS A 4 -34.37 34.36 6.13
N ILE A 5 -35.49 33.96 5.55
CA ILE A 5 -35.74 32.58 5.11
C ILE A 5 -34.75 32.16 4.01
N LEU A 6 -34.52 33.04 3.03
CA LEU A 6 -33.54 32.79 1.96
C LEU A 6 -32.12 32.64 2.53
N ASN A 7 -31.74 33.47 3.50
CA ASN A 7 -30.43 33.39 4.14
C ASN A 7 -30.24 32.09 4.94
N THR A 8 -31.28 31.64 5.65
CA THR A 8 -31.25 30.37 6.39
C THR A 8 -31.12 29.17 5.46
N ILE A 9 -31.84 29.15 4.34
CA ILE A 9 -31.71 28.08 3.33
C ILE A 9 -30.30 28.06 2.74
N TRP A 10 -29.71 29.23 2.48
CA TRP A 10 -28.35 29.34 1.96
C TRP A 10 -27.30 28.79 2.93
N VAL A 11 -27.42 29.14 4.23
CA VAL A 11 -26.53 28.63 5.28
C VAL A 11 -26.66 27.11 5.45
N MET A 12 -27.89 26.57 5.42
CA MET A 12 -28.10 25.12 5.48
C MET A 12 -27.54 24.40 4.26
N GLY A 13 -27.65 25.00 3.08
CA GLY A 13 -27.04 24.49 1.85
C GLY A 13 -25.52 24.40 1.97
N VAL A 14 -24.86 25.49 2.37
CA VAL A 14 -23.40 25.52 2.58
C VAL A 14 -22.95 24.51 3.64
N LEU A 15 -23.70 24.38 4.74
CA LEU A 15 -23.39 23.44 5.82
C LEU A 15 -23.47 21.99 5.34
N SER A 16 -24.50 21.65 4.54
CA SER A 16 -24.66 20.30 3.98
C SER A 16 -23.52 19.91 3.03
N ILE A 17 -23.09 20.85 2.18
CA ILE A 17 -21.96 20.66 1.26
C ILE A 17 -20.66 20.46 2.05
N ALA A 18 -20.43 21.24 3.11
CA ALA A 18 -19.25 21.10 3.95
C ALA A 18 -19.17 19.71 4.62
N VAL A 19 -20.29 19.21 5.17
CA VAL A 19 -20.35 17.88 5.80
C VAL A 19 -20.10 16.77 4.77
N PHE A 20 -20.66 16.89 3.56
CA PHE A 20 -20.44 15.92 2.49
C PHE A 20 -18.97 15.89 2.02
N CYS A 21 -18.35 17.06 1.82
CA CYS A 21 -16.95 17.15 1.39
C CYS A 21 -15.97 16.59 2.44
N LEU A 22 -16.26 16.72 3.73
CA LEU A 22 -15.42 16.15 4.80
C LEU A 22 -15.49 14.62 4.84
N SER A 23 -16.61 14.02 4.43
CA SER A 23 -16.76 12.55 4.39
C SER A 23 -15.99 11.88 3.24
N ALA A 24 -15.54 12.65 2.25
CA ALA A 24 -14.72 12.16 1.14
C ALA A 24 -13.22 12.12 1.46
N CYS A 25 -12.81 12.61 2.63
CA CYS A 25 -11.44 12.43 3.12
C CYS A 25 -11.27 11.02 3.69
N ASP A 26 -11.14 10.04 2.81
CA ASP A 26 -10.64 8.73 3.20
C ASP A 26 -9.14 8.84 3.50
N HIS A 27 -8.72 8.39 4.68
CA HIS A 27 -7.33 8.54 5.14
C HIS A 27 -6.43 7.39 4.70
N GLU A 28 -7.01 6.36 4.07
CA GLU A 28 -6.29 5.22 3.54
C GLU A 28 -5.92 5.48 2.07
N LEU A 29 -4.93 6.35 1.88
CA LEU A 29 -4.14 6.32 0.66
C LEU A 29 -3.39 4.98 0.65
N ASP A 30 -3.92 4.00 -0.09
CA ASP A 30 -3.21 2.75 -0.41
C ASP A 30 -2.08 3.09 -1.40
N ILE A 31 -1.05 3.75 -0.87
CA ILE A 31 0.20 3.98 -1.59
C ILE A 31 0.79 2.60 -1.78
N GLN A 32 0.67 2.06 -2.99
CA GLN A 32 1.33 0.83 -3.41
C GLN A 32 2.84 1.03 -3.29
N GLN A 33 3.35 0.82 -2.09
CA GLN A 33 4.75 0.99 -1.77
C GLN A 33 5.48 -0.20 -2.37
N ALA A 34 6.04 0.02 -3.56
CA ALA A 34 6.97 -0.93 -4.13
C ALA A 34 8.17 -1.04 -3.18
N TYR A 35 8.39 -2.24 -2.64
CA TYR A 35 9.61 -2.60 -1.90
C TYR A 35 10.54 -3.32 -2.87
N PRO A 36 11.31 -2.61 -3.73
CA PRO A 36 12.14 -3.29 -4.72
C PRO A 36 13.22 -4.12 -4.02
N PHE A 37 13.19 -5.43 -4.31
CA PHE A 37 14.18 -6.40 -3.87
C PHE A 37 14.51 -7.37 -5.00
N THR A 38 15.70 -7.93 -4.94
CA THR A 38 16.15 -8.99 -5.85
C THR A 38 16.63 -10.17 -5.01
N ILE A 39 16.43 -11.39 -5.51
CA ILE A 39 17.03 -12.58 -4.91
C ILE A 39 18.18 -13.01 -5.80
N GLU A 40 19.38 -13.05 -5.24
CA GLU A 40 20.55 -13.62 -5.88
C GLU A 40 20.71 -15.07 -5.42
N THR A 41 20.86 -15.98 -6.36
CA THR A 41 21.10 -17.40 -6.09
C THR A 41 22.45 -17.82 -6.64
N MET A 42 23.19 -18.65 -5.90
CA MET A 42 24.36 -19.31 -6.46
C MET A 42 23.96 -20.30 -7.56
N PRO A 43 24.82 -20.57 -8.57
CA PRO A 43 24.54 -21.58 -9.58
C PRO A 43 24.26 -22.94 -8.95
N VAL A 44 23.12 -23.54 -9.29
CA VAL A 44 22.70 -24.86 -8.81
C VAL A 44 22.83 -25.92 -9.89
N GLN A 45 22.90 -27.17 -9.47
CA GLN A 45 23.00 -28.32 -10.34
C GLN A 45 21.69 -28.50 -11.11
N LYS A 46 21.75 -28.69 -12.45
CA LYS A 46 20.55 -28.92 -13.28
C LYS A 46 19.95 -30.32 -13.10
N HIS A 47 20.72 -31.26 -12.57
CA HIS A 47 20.33 -32.65 -12.38
C HIS A 47 20.73 -33.11 -10.97
N ILE A 48 19.84 -33.86 -10.30
CA ILE A 48 20.01 -34.45 -8.97
C ILE A 48 19.57 -35.91 -9.04
N ALA A 49 20.37 -36.81 -8.47
CA ALA A 49 19.97 -38.22 -8.34
C ALA A 49 19.05 -38.43 -7.13
N LYS A 50 18.25 -39.51 -7.15
CA LYS A 50 17.37 -39.87 -6.04
C LYS A 50 18.20 -40.10 -4.77
N GLY A 51 17.86 -39.37 -3.71
CA GLY A 51 18.56 -39.41 -2.42
C GLY A 51 19.73 -38.43 -2.29
N GLN A 52 20.09 -37.68 -3.34
CA GLN A 52 21.02 -36.56 -3.20
C GLN A 52 20.33 -35.32 -2.63
N THR A 53 21.07 -34.59 -1.79
CA THR A 53 20.67 -33.27 -1.29
C THR A 53 21.50 -32.21 -2.00
N ALA A 54 20.87 -31.15 -2.47
CA ALA A 54 21.57 -29.98 -3.01
C ALA A 54 21.37 -28.76 -2.12
N GLU A 55 22.43 -27.98 -2.01
CA GLU A 55 22.39 -26.69 -1.35
C GLU A 55 21.88 -25.64 -2.34
N ILE A 56 20.85 -24.89 -1.93
CA ILE A 56 20.41 -23.68 -2.62
C ILE A 56 20.71 -22.51 -1.70
N ARG A 57 21.63 -21.65 -2.13
CA ARG A 57 22.00 -20.46 -1.38
C ARG A 57 21.33 -19.24 -2.00
N CYS A 58 20.34 -18.69 -1.29
CA CYS A 58 19.63 -17.48 -1.66
C CYS A 58 20.13 -16.30 -0.82
N THR A 59 20.36 -15.16 -1.47
CA THR A 59 20.69 -13.89 -0.81
C THR A 59 19.65 -12.85 -1.21
N LEU A 60 18.93 -12.32 -0.23
CA LEU A 60 17.97 -11.23 -0.44
C LEU A 60 18.72 -9.89 -0.52
N LYS A 61 18.71 -9.26 -1.69
CA LYS A 61 19.23 -7.91 -1.93
C LYS A 61 18.09 -6.90 -1.89
N ARG A 62 18.01 -6.14 -0.80
CA ARG A 62 17.05 -5.04 -0.66
C ARG A 62 17.68 -3.75 -1.21
N GLN A 63 16.96 -2.99 -2.02
CA GLN A 63 17.45 -1.68 -2.49
C GLN A 63 17.44 -0.61 -1.39
N GLY A 64 16.62 -0.80 -0.35
CA GLY A 64 16.51 0.10 0.79
C GLY A 64 16.16 -0.65 2.07
N ARG A 65 16.24 0.07 3.19
CA ARG A 65 15.74 -0.42 4.48
C ARG A 65 14.34 0.14 4.67
N PHE A 66 13.37 -0.75 4.61
CA PHE A 66 11.97 -0.44 4.77
C PHE A 66 11.50 -0.97 6.12
N GLU A 67 10.82 -0.12 6.90
CA GLU A 67 10.13 -0.53 8.13
C GLU A 67 8.99 -1.50 7.76
N ASP A 68 8.73 -2.50 8.61
CA ASP A 68 7.68 -3.53 8.44
C ASP A 68 7.71 -4.41 7.17
N ALA A 69 8.81 -4.44 6.41
CA ALA A 69 8.93 -5.34 5.26
C ALA A 69 9.06 -6.81 5.68
N ARG A 70 8.03 -7.61 5.37
CA ARG A 70 7.98 -9.07 5.61
C ARG A 70 8.16 -9.82 4.30
N TYR A 71 9.05 -10.81 4.30
CA TYR A 71 9.32 -11.69 3.15
C TYR A 71 8.84 -13.09 3.47
N THR A 72 8.04 -13.67 2.58
CA THR A 72 7.51 -15.03 2.68
C THR A 72 8.09 -15.89 1.55
N ILE A 73 8.35 -17.18 1.85
CA ILE A 73 8.84 -18.17 0.88
C ILE A 73 7.70 -19.00 0.32
#